data_AF-A0A7G9Z791-F1
#
_entry.id   AF-A0A7G9Z791-F1
#
_cell.length_a   1.000
_cell.length_b   1.000
_cell.length_c   1.000
_cell.angle_alpha   90.00
_cell.angle_beta   90.00
_cell.angle_gamma   90.00
#
_symmetry.space_group_name_H-M   'P 1'
#
loop_
_entity.id
_entity.type
_entity.pdbx_description
1 polymer ?
#
loop_
_entity_poly.entity_id
_entity_poly.type
_entity_poly.pdbx_seq_one_letter_code
_entity_poly.pdbx_strand_id
1 'polypeptide(L)'
;MGDSMQTEILEAAKEYLMENVGNLVSAGDIYFNRANNTWYVKIVVKTPKGIIPVGEVLFNSKGDIIDVPTKETLLHILKTRLTEEKESVILKVHAKDLTEIKRVVKDVQVL
;
A
#
# COMPACT_ATOMS: atom_id res chain seq x y z
N MET A 1 16.48 -21.84 10.53
CA MET A 1 15.28 -22.57 10.03
C MET A 1 14.10 -21.65 9.68
N GLY A 2 14.15 -20.33 9.89
CA GLY A 2 13.05 -19.40 9.51
C GLY A 2 13.11 -18.83 8.09
N ASP A 3 14.28 -18.80 7.44
CA ASP A 3 14.46 -18.14 6.13
C ASP A 3 13.89 -18.89 4.92
N SER A 4 13.74 -20.23 4.98
CA SER A 4 13.25 -21.02 3.84
C SER A 4 11.81 -20.69 3.50
N MET A 5 10.93 -20.72 4.52
CA MET A 5 9.49 -20.47 4.34
C MET A 5 9.21 -19.05 3.87
N GLN A 6 9.92 -18.07 4.42
CA GLN A 6 9.76 -16.68 4.04
C GLN A 6 10.13 -16.46 2.55
N THR A 7 11.19 -17.13 2.10
CA THR A 7 11.62 -17.06 0.69
C THR A 7 10.60 -17.74 -0.22
N GLU A 8 10.13 -18.93 0.14
CA GLU A 8 9.12 -19.68 -0.61
C GLU A 8 7.81 -18.87 -0.79
N ILE A 9 7.31 -18.26 0.29
CA ILE A 9 6.10 -17.42 0.22
C ILE A 9 6.33 -16.18 -0.63
N LEU A 10 7.50 -15.55 -0.52
CA LEU A 10 7.81 -14.37 -1.31
C LEU A 10 7.88 -14.69 -2.81
N GLU A 11 8.49 -15.81 -3.20
CA GLU A 11 8.53 -16.25 -4.60
C GLU A 11 7.13 -16.64 -5.10
N ALA A 12 6.35 -17.40 -4.32
CA ALA A 12 4.96 -17.73 -4.68
C ALA A 12 4.10 -16.48 -4.89
N ALA A 13 4.28 -15.44 -4.05
CA ALA A 13 3.60 -14.17 -4.22
C ALA A 13 4.02 -13.46 -5.51
N LYS A 14 5.30 -13.46 -5.86
CA LYS A 14 5.80 -12.86 -7.12
C LYS A 14 5.20 -13.55 -8.33
N GLU A 15 5.24 -14.88 -8.36
CA GLU A 15 4.67 -15.69 -9.45
C GLU A 15 3.18 -15.41 -9.60
N TYR A 16 2.42 -15.50 -8.51
CA TYR A 16 0.98 -15.24 -8.54
C TYR A 16 0.64 -13.84 -9.08
N LEU A 17 1.32 -12.81 -8.57
CA LEU A 17 1.07 -11.43 -8.98
C LEU A 17 1.43 -11.20 -10.45
N MET A 18 2.52 -11.79 -10.92
CA MET A 18 2.92 -11.70 -12.32
C MET A 18 1.89 -12.35 -13.25
N GLU A 19 1.38 -13.53 -12.88
CA GLU A 19 0.40 -14.28 -13.69
C GLU A 19 -1.00 -13.67 -13.68
N ASN A 20 -1.46 -13.15 -12.53
CA ASN A 20 -2.86 -12.78 -12.34
C ASN A 20 -3.11 -11.26 -12.39
N VAL A 21 -2.12 -10.44 -12.03
CA VAL A 21 -2.25 -8.97 -12.00
C VAL A 21 -1.45 -8.33 -13.13
N GLY A 22 -0.29 -8.91 -13.46
CA GLY A 22 0.65 -8.47 -14.48
C GLY A 22 1.76 -7.58 -13.93
N ASN A 23 2.63 -7.11 -14.82
CA ASN A 23 3.90 -6.42 -14.50
C ASN A 23 3.77 -5.02 -13.88
N LEU A 24 2.54 -4.59 -13.53
CA LEU A 24 2.30 -3.30 -12.89
C LEU A 24 2.54 -3.34 -11.38
N VAL A 25 2.46 -4.52 -10.78
CA VAL A 25 2.64 -4.73 -9.34
C VAL A 25 3.80 -5.69 -9.10
N SER A 26 4.37 -5.65 -7.91
CA SER A 26 5.38 -6.59 -7.43
C SER A 26 5.09 -6.98 -5.99
N ALA A 27 5.63 -8.11 -5.56
CA ALA A 27 5.74 -8.41 -4.14
C ALA A 27 6.75 -7.44 -3.48
N GLY A 28 6.40 -6.96 -2.29
CA GLY A 28 7.22 -6.12 -1.42
C GLY A 28 7.58 -6.86 -0.12
N ASP A 29 7.58 -6.13 1.00
CA ASP A 29 7.93 -6.72 2.30
C ASP A 29 7.00 -7.87 2.68
N ILE A 30 7.57 -8.85 3.37
CA ILE A 30 6.88 -9.99 3.95
C ILE A 30 6.98 -9.96 5.47
N TYR A 31 5.90 -10.29 6.16
CA TYR A 31 5.90 -10.47 7.61
C TYR A 31 4.92 -11.55 8.05
N PHE A 32 5.18 -12.13 9.21
CA PHE A 32 4.32 -13.17 9.80
C PHE A 32 3.54 -12.62 10.98
N ASN A 33 2.22 -12.75 10.94
CA ASN A 33 1.35 -12.42 12.05
C ASN A 33 1.06 -13.68 12.87
N ARG A 34 1.64 -13.74 14.08
CA ARG A 34 1.48 -14.88 15.00
C ARG A 34 0.06 -15.00 15.55
N ALA A 35 -0.72 -13.93 15.60
CA ALA A 35 -2.06 -13.94 16.20
C ALA A 35 -3.05 -14.77 15.36
N ASN A 36 -2.91 -14.74 14.04
CA ASN A 36 -3.75 -15.48 13.10
C ASN A 36 -3.00 -16.54 12.29
N ASN A 37 -1.71 -16.74 12.55
CA ASN A 37 -0.88 -17.75 11.89
C ASN A 37 -0.83 -17.56 10.36
N THR A 38 -0.75 -16.29 9.93
CA THR A 38 -0.83 -15.86 8.53
C THR A 38 0.41 -15.07 8.14
N TRP A 39 0.93 -15.35 6.95
CA TRP A 39 1.95 -14.55 6.30
C TRP A 39 1.31 -13.49 5.42
N TYR A 40 1.88 -12.31 5.46
CA TYR A 40 1.43 -11.14 4.71
C TYR A 40 2.56 -10.72 3.79
N VAL A 41 2.27 -10.61 2.49
CA VAL A 41 3.20 -10.08 1.49
C VAL A 41 2.62 -8.81 0.91
N LYS A 42 3.29 -7.69 1.10
CA LYS A 42 2.84 -6.42 0.53
C LYS A 42 2.84 -6.49 -0.99
N ILE A 43 1.82 -5.89 -1.60
CA ILE A 43 1.74 -5.64 -3.04
C ILE A 43 2.16 -4.19 -3.24
N VAL A 44 3.17 -3.97 -4.08
CA VAL A 44 3.72 -2.63 -4.33
C VAL A 44 3.67 -2.27 -5.80
N VAL A 45 3.50 -0.99 -6.08
CA VAL A 45 3.56 -0.40 -7.42
C VAL A 45 4.73 0.57 -7.47
N LYS A 46 5.60 0.42 -8.47
CA LYS A 46 6.65 1.39 -8.75
C LYS A 46 6.08 2.54 -9.58
N THR A 47 6.24 3.76 -9.08
CA THR A 47 5.85 4.99 -9.76
C THR A 47 7.07 5.91 -9.90
N PRO A 48 7.01 6.95 -10.75
CA PRO A 48 8.07 7.96 -10.81
C PRO A 48 8.33 8.68 -9.47
N LYS A 49 7.34 8.69 -8.56
CA LYS A 49 7.45 9.32 -7.24
C LYS A 49 7.99 8.39 -6.15
N GLY A 50 8.11 7.10 -6.43
CA GLY A 50 8.53 6.09 -5.45
C GLY A 50 7.70 4.82 -5.52
N ILE A 51 7.83 3.99 -4.48
CA ILE A 51 7.16 2.71 -4.34
C ILE A 51 5.93 2.91 -3.45
N ILE A 52 4.74 2.57 -3.95
CA ILE A 52 3.47 2.73 -3.24
C ILE A 52 2.92 1.34 -2.89
N PRO A 53 2.69 1.03 -1.60
CA PRO A 53 1.97 -0.18 -1.21
C PRO A 53 0.48 -0.03 -1.52
N VAL A 54 -0.09 -1.03 -2.19
CA VAL A 54 -1.47 -1.01 -2.72
C VAL A 54 -2.34 -2.16 -2.23
N GLY A 55 -1.80 -3.09 -1.45
CA GLY A 55 -2.53 -4.23 -0.89
C GLY A 55 -1.58 -5.26 -0.30
N GLU A 56 -2.11 -6.41 0.09
CA GLU A 56 -1.33 -7.53 0.64
C GLU A 56 -1.90 -8.86 0.11
N VAL A 57 -1.01 -9.81 -0.19
CA VAL A 57 -1.38 -11.22 -0.41
C VAL A 57 -1.24 -11.95 0.93
N LEU A 58 -2.26 -12.69 1.32
CA LEU A 58 -2.27 -13.44 2.57
C LEU A 58 -2.05 -14.92 2.29
N PHE A 59 -1.12 -15.51 3.04
CA PHE A 59 -0.83 -16.94 2.98
C PHE A 59 -1.02 -17.58 4.34
N ASN A 60 -1.50 -18.82 4.36
CA ASN A 60 -1.54 -19.60 5.59
C ASN A 60 -0.13 -20.07 6.00
N SER A 61 0.00 -20.67 7.19
CA SER A 61 1.27 -21.27 7.65
C SER A 61 1.83 -22.41 6.78
N LYS A 62 1.06 -22.94 5.83
CA LYS A 62 1.49 -23.97 4.87
C LYS A 62 1.93 -23.39 3.53
N GLY A 63 1.77 -22.08 3.30
CA GLY A 63 2.12 -21.41 2.06
C GLY A 63 1.01 -21.37 1.02
N ASP A 64 -0.24 -21.71 1.38
CA ASP A 64 -1.38 -21.55 0.46
C ASP A 64 -1.93 -20.11 0.56
N ILE A 65 -2.32 -19.53 -0.58
CA ILE A 65 -3.00 -18.23 -0.62
C ILE A 65 -4.38 -18.35 0.03
N ILE A 66 -4.63 -17.53 1.05
CA ILE A 66 -5.94 -17.40 1.70
C ILE A 66 -6.75 -16.29 1.05
N ASP A 67 -6.09 -15.16 0.76
CA ASP A 67 -6.76 -13.97 0.23
C ASP A 67 -5.80 -13.13 -0.62
N VAL A 68 -6.36 -12.48 -1.63
CA VAL A 68 -5.64 -11.57 -2.51
C VAL A 68 -6.60 -10.52 -3.09
N PRO A 69 -6.27 -9.22 -2.98
CA PRO A 69 -7.07 -8.17 -3.59
C PRO A 69 -7.18 -8.34 -5.11
N THR A 70 -8.36 -8.04 -5.65
CA THR A 70 -8.56 -8.04 -7.10
C THR A 70 -7.76 -6.92 -7.77
N LYS A 71 -7.46 -7.07 -9.07
CA LYS A 71 -6.80 -6.03 -9.86
C LYS A 71 -7.54 -4.69 -9.81
N GLU A 72 -8.88 -4.71 -9.81
CA GLU A 72 -9.70 -3.50 -9.73
C GLU A 72 -9.54 -2.80 -8.38
N THR A 73 -9.52 -3.57 -7.29
CA THR A 73 -9.24 -3.07 -5.93
C THR A 73 -7.87 -2.41 -5.86
N LEU A 74 -6.83 -3.06 -6.39
CA LEU A 74 -5.47 -2.53 -6.40
C LEU A 74 -5.36 -1.21 -7.20
N LEU A 75 -6.00 -1.16 -8.37
CA LEU A 75 -6.02 0.05 -9.21
C LEU A 75 -6.81 1.19 -8.53
N HIS A 76 -7.89 0.88 -7.83
CA HIS A 76 -8.64 1.88 -7.07
C HIS A 76 -7.78 2.46 -5.95
N ILE A 77 -7.12 1.62 -5.16
CA ILE A 77 -6.22 2.06 -4.07
C ILE A 77 -5.09 2.92 -4.64
N LEU A 78 -4.46 2.50 -5.74
CA LEU A 78 -3.41 3.28 -6.40
C LEU A 78 -3.90 4.67 -6.83
N LYS A 79 -5.09 4.76 -7.45
CA LYS A 79 -5.69 6.04 -7.86
C LYS A 79 -5.93 6.94 -6.65
N THR A 80 -6.49 6.41 -5.57
CA THR A 80 -6.75 7.15 -4.34
C THR A 80 -5.44 7.69 -3.76
N ARG A 81 -4.41 6.85 -3.61
CA ARG A 81 -3.08 7.27 -3.11
C ARG A 81 -2.43 8.36 -3.97
N LEU A 82 -2.49 8.22 -5.30
CA LEU A 82 -1.95 9.22 -6.22
C LEU A 82 -2.72 10.55 -6.22
N THR A 83 -3.98 10.53 -5.78
CA THR A 83 -4.84 11.72 -5.65
C THR A 83 -4.63 12.38 -4.29
N GLU A 84 -4.55 11.60 -3.21
CA GLU A 84 -4.24 12.09 -1.85
C GLU A 84 -2.89 12.84 -1.82
N GLU A 85 -1.88 12.34 -2.53
CA GLU A 85 -0.58 13.02 -2.65
C GLU A 85 -0.61 14.35 -3.44
N LYS A 86 -1.71 14.66 -4.15
CA LYS A 86 -1.80 15.88 -4.96
C LYS A 86 -2.40 17.08 -4.23
N GLU A 87 -3.04 16.90 -3.07
CA GLU A 87 -3.98 17.93 -2.60
C GLU A 87 -3.69 18.55 -1.22
N SER A 88 -2.66 18.13 -0.49
CA SER A 88 -2.35 18.75 0.81
C SER A 88 -0.96 19.41 0.84
N VAL A 89 -0.95 20.73 1.02
CA VAL A 89 0.25 21.53 1.29
C VAL A 89 0.20 22.00 2.73
N ILE A 90 1.18 21.59 3.54
CA ILE A 90 1.30 22.04 4.93
C ILE A 90 2.01 23.40 4.93
N LEU A 91 1.31 24.46 5.32
CA LEU A 91 1.86 25.80 5.48
C LEU A 91 1.93 26.15 6.97
N LYS A 92 3.12 26.57 7.45
CA LYS A 92 3.26 27.16 8.78
C LYS A 92 2.88 28.63 8.71
N VAL A 93 1.81 29.00 9.40
CA VAL A 93 1.27 30.36 9.42
C VAL A 93 1.07 30.81 10.86
N HIS A 94 1.10 32.12 11.12
CA HIS A 94 0.77 32.61 12.45
C HIS A 94 -0.73 32.42 12.70
N ALA A 95 -1.10 32.08 13.94
CA ALA A 95 -2.51 31.83 14.31
C ALA A 95 -3.46 33.00 13.97
N LYS A 96 -2.94 34.24 14.01
CA LYS A 96 -3.69 35.45 13.64
C LYS A 96 -4.11 35.49 12.16
N ASP A 97 -3.33 34.84 11.28
CA ASP A 97 -3.55 34.86 9.82
C ASP A 97 -4.50 33.72 9.38
N LEU A 98 -4.76 32.75 10.26
CA LEU A 98 -5.59 31.58 9.98
C LEU A 98 -7.02 31.97 9.54
N THR A 99 -7.59 33.01 10.15
CA THR A 99 -8.92 33.51 9.83
C THR A 99 -8.99 34.02 8.39
N GLU A 100 -7.96 34.72 7.93
CA GLU A 100 -7.88 35.21 6.56
C GLU A 100 -7.65 34.09 5.56
N ILE A 101 -6.80 33.12 5.91
CA ILE A 101 -6.52 31.95 5.07
C ILE A 101 -7.78 31.09 4.87
N LYS A 102 -8.58 30.86 5.92
CA LYS A 102 -9.87 30.16 5.83
C LYS A 102 -10.90 30.88 4.95
N ARG A 103 -10.78 32.21 4.79
CA ARG A 103 -11.65 32.98 3.90
C ARG A 103 -11.30 32.76 2.43
N VAL A 104 -10.01 32.60 2.13
CA VAL A 104 -9.49 32.50 0.76
C VAL A 104 -9.44 31.06 0.26
N VAL A 105 -9.09 30.12 1.14
CA VAL A 105 -8.97 28.69 0.84
C VAL A 105 -10.09 27.95 1.55
N LYS A 106 -10.98 27.31 0.78
CA LYS A 106 -12.21 26.70 1.30
C LYS A 106 -11.99 25.42 2.11
N ASP A 107 -10.85 24.74 1.91
CA ASP A 107 -10.57 23.41 2.47
C ASP A 107 -9.34 23.41 3.37
N VAL A 108 -9.29 24.34 4.32
CA VAL A 108 -8.20 24.43 5.31
C VAL A 108 -8.48 23.54 6.51
N GLN A 109 -7.62 22.55 6.72
CA GLN A 109 -7.60 21.73 7.94
C GLN A 109 -6.48 22.20 8.89
N VAL A 110 -6.80 22.34 10.17
CA VAL A 110 -5.81 22.64 11.23
C VAL A 110 -5.47 21.31 11.90
N LEU A 111 -4.20 20.90 11.79
CA LEU A 111 -3.64 19.70 12.42
C LEU A 111 -3.14 20.00 13.83
#